data_AF-A0A9E3SUI8-F1
#
_entry.id   AF-A0A9E3SUI8-F1
#
_cell.length_a   1.000
_cell.length_b   1.000
_cell.length_c   1.000
_cell.angle_alpha   90.00
_cell.angle_beta   90.00
_cell.angle_gamma   90.00
#
_symmetry.space_group_name_H-M   'P 1'
#
loop_
_entity.id
_entity.type
_entity.pdbx_description
1 polymer ?
#
loop_
_entity_poly.entity_id
_entity_poly.type
_entity_poly.pdbx_seq_one_letter_code
_entity_poly.pdbx_strand_id
1 'polypeptide(L)'
;GEAATDLERGVLLDEGLEILTRLWSGEPVDYIGEHLRATGVQFLPKPVQSPRIPIWVAGFWPHKKPMRRAARFDGVFPLTHEAGIGGMVTVAAMRGAIDYVAAQRGNRQFDVAHAGRSTGNPAQDRALVEPYAEIGVTWWLENVNPWAFGWDERGPWPEAAIRQRIEQGPPRF
;
A
#
# COMPACT_ATOMS: atom_id res chain seq x y z
N GLY A 1 18.00 -11.15 -16.69
CA GLY A 1 17.30 -11.00 -15.41
C GLY A 1 18.26 -11.37 -14.33
N GLU A 2 19.01 -10.41 -13.81
CA GLU A 2 19.92 -10.63 -12.69
C GLU A 2 19.24 -10.19 -11.39
N ALA A 3 19.56 -10.91 -10.30
CA ALA A 3 18.98 -10.69 -8.99
C ALA A 3 19.52 -9.39 -8.37
N ALA A 4 18.94 -8.25 -8.77
CA ALA A 4 19.17 -6.97 -8.10
C ALA A 4 18.84 -7.12 -6.61
N THR A 5 19.70 -6.61 -5.73
CA THR A 5 19.48 -6.54 -4.28
C THR A 5 18.21 -5.75 -3.94
N ASP A 6 17.68 -5.88 -2.72
CA ASP A 6 16.54 -5.06 -2.26
C ASP A 6 16.82 -3.55 -2.35
N LEU A 7 18.08 -3.16 -2.16
CA LEU A 7 18.51 -1.78 -2.27
C LEU A 7 18.43 -1.29 -3.71
N GLU A 8 18.99 -2.04 -4.66
CA GLU A 8 18.93 -1.72 -6.09
C GLU A 8 17.49 -1.71 -6.60
N ARG A 9 16.66 -2.69 -6.20
CA ARG A 9 15.23 -2.68 -6.49
C ARG A 9 14.52 -1.44 -5.95
N GLY A 10 14.91 -0.99 -4.75
CA GLY A 10 14.41 0.23 -4.16
C GLY A 10 14.75 1.48 -4.98
N VAL A 11 15.99 1.61 -5.45
CA VAL A 11 16.42 2.73 -6.30
C VAL A 11 15.71 2.70 -7.65
N LEU A 12 15.64 1.54 -8.31
CA LEU A 12 14.89 1.36 -9.56
C LEU A 12 13.41 1.74 -9.41
N LEU A 13 12.79 1.40 -8.27
CA LEU A 13 11.42 1.82 -7.98
C LEU A 13 11.30 3.34 -7.81
N ASP A 14 12.26 3.98 -7.13
CA ASP A 14 12.26 5.44 -6.97
C ASP A 14 12.35 6.15 -8.32
N GLU A 15 13.26 5.73 -9.20
CA GLU A 15 13.39 6.28 -10.56
C GLU A 15 12.17 5.96 -11.42
N GLY A 16 11.67 4.73 -11.37
CA GLY A 16 10.52 4.29 -12.15
C GLY A 16 9.25 5.05 -11.81
N LEU A 17 8.99 5.31 -10.52
CA LEU A 17 7.86 6.13 -10.09
C LEU A 17 8.00 7.59 -10.56
N GLU A 18 9.22 8.14 -10.56
CA GLU A 18 9.46 9.49 -11.06
C GLU A 18 9.19 9.59 -12.57
N ILE A 19 9.72 8.67 -13.36
CA ILE A 19 9.46 8.59 -14.80
C ILE A 19 7.96 8.43 -15.06
N LEU A 20 7.30 7.50 -14.37
CA LEU A 20 5.88 7.19 -14.57
C LEU A 20 4.99 8.42 -14.29
N THR A 21 5.26 9.13 -13.19
CA THR A 21 4.49 10.35 -12.86
C THR A 21 4.70 11.48 -13.87
N ARG A 22 5.90 11.61 -14.46
CA ARG A 22 6.14 12.56 -15.57
C ARG A 22 5.41 12.13 -16.83
N LEU A 23 5.46 10.85 -17.19
CA LEU A 23 4.79 10.32 -18.39
C LEU A 23 3.26 10.53 -18.33
N TRP A 24 2.66 10.43 -17.15
CA TRP A 24 1.23 10.70 -16.96
C TRP A 24 0.82 12.16 -17.15
N SER A 25 1.76 13.11 -17.25
CA SER A 25 1.44 14.48 -17.70
C SER A 25 0.98 14.53 -19.17
N GLY A 26 1.34 13.51 -19.95
CA GLY A 26 1.14 13.44 -21.39
C GLY A 26 2.13 14.26 -22.22
N GLU A 27 3.10 14.93 -21.60
CA GLU A 27 4.19 15.60 -22.31
C GLU A 27 5.34 14.63 -22.62
N PRO A 28 6.17 14.88 -23.65
CA PRO A 28 7.39 14.12 -23.87
C PRO A 28 8.33 14.21 -22.66
N VAL A 29 8.89 13.06 -22.26
CA VAL A 29 9.78 12.92 -21.11
C VAL A 29 11.17 12.53 -21.58
N ASP A 30 12.13 13.37 -21.24
CA ASP A 30 13.53 13.04 -21.16
C ASP A 30 13.91 12.86 -19.67
N TYR A 31 14.51 11.71 -19.35
CA TYR A 31 14.96 11.36 -18.02
C TYR A 31 16.29 10.62 -18.11
N ILE A 32 17.25 11.02 -17.29
CA ILE A 32 18.55 10.35 -17.15
C ILE A 32 18.77 10.16 -15.65
N GLY A 33 18.45 8.95 -15.17
CA GLY A 33 18.75 8.51 -13.82
C GLY A 33 20.06 7.74 -13.74
N GLU A 34 20.35 7.19 -12.57
CA GLU A 34 21.49 6.29 -12.34
C GLU A 34 21.30 4.95 -13.07
N HIS A 35 20.07 4.44 -13.11
CA HIS A 35 19.76 3.14 -13.71
C HIS A 35 18.80 3.20 -14.89
N LEU A 36 17.84 4.13 -14.87
CA LEU A 36 16.80 4.25 -15.88
C LEU A 36 17.02 5.49 -16.76
N ARG A 37 16.73 5.32 -18.05
CA ARG A 37 16.77 6.41 -19.04
C ARG A 37 15.51 6.39 -19.90
N ALA A 38 14.92 7.56 -20.12
CA ALA A 38 13.87 7.79 -21.10
C ALA A 38 14.31 8.95 -22.01
N THR A 39 14.08 8.85 -23.31
CA THR A 39 14.43 9.93 -24.24
C THR A 39 13.32 10.08 -25.26
N GLY A 40 12.67 11.24 -25.26
CA GLY A 40 11.51 11.54 -26.12
C GLY A 40 10.30 10.62 -25.92
N VAL A 41 10.14 10.00 -24.74
CA VAL A 41 9.04 9.06 -24.48
C VAL A 41 7.80 9.82 -24.06
N GLN A 42 6.64 9.50 -24.63
CA GLN A 42 5.37 10.15 -24.32
C GLN A 42 4.26 9.12 -24.16
N PHE A 43 3.46 9.23 -23.09
CA PHE A 43 2.30 8.37 -22.87
C PHE A 43 1.01 9.11 -23.19
N LEU A 44 0.25 8.57 -24.14
CA LEU A 44 -1.09 9.02 -24.50
C LEU A 44 -2.03 7.81 -24.63
N PRO A 45 -3.32 7.95 -24.26
CA PRO A 45 -3.95 9.14 -23.68
C PRO A 45 -3.50 9.40 -22.22
N LYS A 46 -3.75 10.61 -21.71
CA LYS A 46 -3.50 10.95 -20.29
C LYS A 46 -4.45 10.14 -19.38
N PRO A 47 -4.07 9.84 -18.13
CA PRO A 47 -5.00 9.28 -17.16
C PRO A 47 -6.22 10.18 -16.96
N VAL A 48 -7.35 9.57 -16.62
CA VAL A 48 -8.59 10.29 -16.28
C VAL A 48 -8.43 11.05 -14.95
N GLN A 49 -7.65 10.50 -14.02
CA GLN A 49 -7.39 11.09 -12.71
C GLN A 49 -6.43 12.29 -12.80
N SER A 50 -6.74 13.35 -12.05
CA SER A 50 -5.93 14.57 -11.92
C SER A 50 -5.44 14.77 -10.49
N PRO A 51 -4.19 15.25 -10.26
CA PRO A 51 -3.18 15.59 -11.27
C PRO A 51 -2.51 14.38 -11.93
N ARG A 52 -2.71 13.19 -11.36
CA ARG A 52 -2.24 11.89 -11.87
C ARG A 52 -3.00 10.75 -11.17
N ILE A 53 -2.74 9.51 -11.56
CA ILE A 53 -3.21 8.34 -10.81
C ILE A 53 -2.58 8.36 -9.40
N PRO A 54 -3.37 8.22 -8.32
CA PRO A 54 -2.84 8.13 -6.96
C PRO A 54 -1.96 6.90 -6.77
N ILE A 55 -0.88 7.06 -6.00
CA ILE A 55 0.08 5.99 -5.71
C ILE A 55 0.15 5.81 -4.20
N TRP A 56 -0.08 4.58 -3.73
CA TRP A 56 0.20 4.17 -2.36
C TRP A 56 1.42 3.28 -2.34
N VAL A 57 2.38 3.59 -1.47
CA VAL A 57 3.64 2.85 -1.38
C VAL A 57 3.60 1.94 -0.18
N ALA A 58 3.71 0.63 -0.44
CA ALA A 58 3.90 -0.36 0.61
C ALA A 58 5.35 -0.39 1.09
N GLY A 59 5.56 -0.72 2.36
CA GLY A 59 6.90 -0.85 2.90
C GLY A 59 6.95 -1.44 4.31
N PHE A 60 7.98 -2.24 4.55
CA PHE A 60 8.22 -2.84 5.86
C PHE A 60 8.73 -1.79 6.86
N TRP A 61 7.95 -1.54 7.92
CA TRP A 61 8.38 -0.78 9.09
C TRP A 61 9.23 -1.68 10.00
N PRO A 62 10.35 -1.19 10.59
CA PRO A 62 10.79 0.20 10.69
C PRO A 62 11.79 0.68 9.61
N HIS A 63 11.89 0.02 8.45
CA HIS A 63 12.82 0.46 7.40
C HIS A 63 12.42 1.83 6.84
N LYS A 64 13.32 2.80 6.99
CA LYS A 64 13.03 4.21 6.69
C LYS A 64 13.02 4.54 5.19
N LYS A 65 13.77 3.81 4.36
CA LYS A 65 13.83 4.04 2.91
C LYS A 65 12.44 3.97 2.23
N PRO A 66 11.66 2.89 2.37
CA PRO A 66 10.32 2.84 1.76
C PRO A 66 9.34 3.83 2.37
N MET A 67 9.47 4.17 3.66
CA MET A 67 8.61 5.19 4.28
C MET A 67 8.90 6.61 3.74
N ARG A 68 10.18 6.94 3.52
CA ARG A 68 10.56 8.21 2.84
C ARG A 68 10.03 8.25 1.41
N ARG A 69 10.03 7.12 0.70
CA ARG A 69 9.39 7.02 -0.62
C ARG A 69 7.89 7.29 -0.52
N ALA A 70 7.19 6.65 0.41
CA ALA A 70 5.75 6.86 0.62
C ALA A 70 5.40 8.33 0.93
N ALA A 71 6.27 9.05 1.63
CA ALA A 71 6.10 10.47 1.92
C ALA A 71 6.06 11.37 0.66
N ARG A 72 6.55 10.91 -0.50
CA ARG A 72 6.48 11.63 -1.78
C ARG A 72 5.14 11.44 -2.50
N PHE A 73 4.40 10.35 -2.21
CA PHE A 73 3.19 9.92 -2.93
C PHE A 73 1.92 10.03 -2.08
N ASP A 74 0.78 9.58 -2.59
CA ASP A 74 -0.54 9.92 -2.03
C ASP A 74 -0.91 9.08 -0.81
N GLY A 75 -0.24 7.95 -0.60
CA GLY A 75 -0.49 7.13 0.58
C GLY A 75 0.64 6.17 0.94
N VAL A 76 0.52 5.59 2.13
CA VAL A 76 1.41 4.59 2.68
C VAL A 76 0.62 3.32 3.01
N PHE A 77 1.24 2.17 2.78
CA PHE A 77 0.74 0.87 3.22
C PHE A 77 1.81 0.18 4.07
N PRO A 78 1.85 0.46 5.39
CA PRO A 78 2.85 -0.14 6.27
C PRO A 78 2.65 -1.66 6.39
N LEU A 79 3.75 -2.39 6.29
CA LEU A 79 3.85 -3.82 6.55
C LEU A 79 4.85 -4.04 7.69
N THR A 80 4.81 -5.19 8.35
CA THR A 80 5.83 -5.59 9.32
C THR A 80 6.20 -7.04 9.13
N HIS A 81 7.44 -7.41 9.46
CA HIS A 81 7.88 -8.80 9.36
C HIS A 81 7.16 -9.68 10.38
N GLU A 82 6.85 -9.12 11.55
CA GLU A 82 6.11 -9.79 12.63
C GLU A 82 4.69 -10.14 12.23
N ALA A 83 4.02 -9.28 11.45
CA ALA A 83 2.70 -9.56 10.92
C ALA A 83 2.76 -10.64 9.82
N GLY A 84 3.87 -10.73 9.09
CA GLY A 84 4.00 -11.60 7.94
C GLY A 84 3.04 -11.23 6.81
N ILE A 85 2.97 -12.09 5.78
CA ILE A 85 2.06 -11.87 4.66
C ILE A 85 0.63 -12.13 5.10
N GLY A 86 -0.20 -11.09 5.05
CA GLY A 86 -1.63 -11.18 5.37
C GLY A 86 -1.99 -11.06 6.85
N GLY A 87 -1.01 -10.89 7.74
CA GLY A 87 -1.27 -10.54 9.14
C GLY A 87 -1.47 -9.04 9.33
N MET A 88 -1.99 -8.68 10.51
CA MET A 88 -2.27 -7.30 10.87
C MET A 88 -1.06 -6.66 11.54
N VAL A 89 -0.57 -5.57 10.95
CA VAL A 89 0.35 -4.64 11.62
C VAL A 89 -0.30 -4.10 12.88
N THR A 90 0.40 -4.15 14.01
CA THR A 90 -0.12 -3.65 15.29
C THR A 90 -0.39 -2.14 15.25
N VAL A 91 -1.34 -1.66 16.06
CA VAL A 91 -1.65 -0.22 16.20
C VAL A 91 -0.40 0.61 16.51
N ALA A 92 0.48 0.11 17.39
CA ALA A 92 1.71 0.81 17.76
C ALA A 92 2.70 0.93 16.58
N ALA A 93 2.91 -0.15 15.82
CA ALA A 93 3.79 -0.13 14.65
C ALA A 93 3.20 0.74 13.52
N MET A 94 1.89 0.65 13.30
CA MET A 94 1.17 1.49 12.35
C MET A 94 1.32 2.97 12.71
N ARG A 95 1.09 3.35 13.98
CA ARG A 95 1.28 4.73 14.46
C ARG A 95 2.70 5.22 14.20
N GLY A 96 3.71 4.41 14.53
CA GLY A 96 5.11 4.78 14.28
C GLY A 96 5.42 5.03 12.80
N ALA A 97 4.84 4.25 11.88
CA ALA A 97 4.97 4.46 10.45
C ALA A 97 4.27 5.74 9.99
N ILE A 98 3.04 5.99 10.45
CA ILE A 98 2.26 7.20 10.16
C ILE A 98 3.02 8.44 10.62
N ASP A 99 3.47 8.46 11.87
CA ASP A 99 4.20 9.60 12.46
C ASP A 99 5.48 9.92 11.68
N TYR A 100 6.23 8.87 11.29
CA TYR A 100 7.44 9.06 10.50
C TYR A 100 7.13 9.65 9.12
N VAL A 101 6.12 9.11 8.42
CA VAL A 101 5.71 9.60 7.09
C VAL A 101 5.20 11.05 7.18
N ALA A 102 4.39 11.37 8.19
CA ALA A 102 3.91 12.72 8.47
C ALA A 102 5.08 13.70 8.69
N ALA A 103 6.09 13.31 9.48
CA ALA A 103 7.28 14.13 9.71
C ALA A 103 8.09 14.42 8.44
N GLN A 104 8.09 13.52 7.45
CA GLN A 104 8.81 13.73 6.17
C GLN A 104 8.07 14.65 5.19
N ARG A 105 6.75 14.83 5.35
CA ARG A 105 5.90 15.52 4.35
C ARG A 105 5.25 16.81 4.84
N GLY A 106 5.41 17.14 6.12
CA GLY A 106 4.76 18.29 6.74
C GLY A 106 3.24 18.16 6.72
N ASN A 107 2.53 19.23 6.38
CA ASN A 107 1.06 19.31 6.46
C ASN A 107 0.32 18.67 5.27
N ARG A 108 1.03 18.03 4.33
CA ARG A 108 0.39 17.36 3.18
C ARG A 108 -0.38 16.13 3.65
N GLN A 109 -1.69 16.10 3.40
CA GLN A 109 -2.54 14.94 3.63
C GLN A 109 -2.08 13.73 2.80
N PHE A 110 -2.36 12.54 3.31
CA PHE A 110 -2.05 11.27 2.66
C PHE A 110 -2.94 10.16 3.21
N ASP A 111 -3.15 9.14 2.37
CA ASP A 111 -3.86 7.94 2.74
C ASP A 111 -2.97 6.98 3.54
N VAL A 112 -3.60 6.27 4.46
CA VAL A 112 -2.98 5.17 5.20
C VAL A 112 -3.84 3.94 5.01
N ALA A 113 -3.32 2.99 4.25
CA ALA A 113 -3.97 1.71 4.00
C ALA A 113 -3.49 0.67 5.02
N HIS A 114 -4.43 -0.11 5.53
CA HIS A 114 -4.16 -1.25 6.38
C HIS A 114 -4.88 -2.48 5.84
N ALA A 115 -4.13 -3.55 5.58
CA ALA A 115 -4.71 -4.86 5.33
C ALA A 115 -5.10 -5.48 6.67
N GLY A 116 -6.41 -5.61 6.85
CA GLY A 116 -7.01 -6.07 8.09
C GLY A 116 -7.89 -7.29 7.86
N ARG A 117 -8.17 -8.02 8.93
CA ARG A 117 -9.08 -9.15 8.90
C ARG A 117 -10.15 -8.97 9.95
N SER A 118 -11.36 -8.68 9.49
CA SER A 118 -12.51 -8.55 10.36
C SER A 118 -13.23 -9.89 10.53
N THR A 119 -14.14 -9.94 11.49
CA THR A 119 -14.87 -11.14 11.92
C THR A 119 -16.21 -11.31 11.22
N GLY A 120 -16.75 -10.23 10.62
CA GLY A 120 -18.12 -10.17 10.10
C GLY A 120 -19.17 -9.88 11.18
N ASN A 121 -18.75 -9.77 12.45
CA ASN A 121 -19.60 -9.33 13.55
C ASN A 121 -19.45 -7.80 13.74
N PRO A 122 -20.51 -6.99 13.57
CA PRO A 122 -20.39 -5.53 13.60
C PRO A 122 -19.78 -4.93 14.87
N ALA A 123 -20.06 -5.51 16.05
CA ALA A 123 -19.54 -5.00 17.32
C ALA A 123 -18.05 -5.33 17.49
N GLN A 124 -17.65 -6.55 17.14
CA GLN A 124 -16.24 -6.96 17.19
C GLN A 124 -15.42 -6.23 16.13
N ASP A 125 -15.97 -6.04 14.93
CA ASP A 125 -15.31 -5.35 13.83
C ASP A 125 -15.10 -3.87 14.13
N ARG A 126 -16.08 -3.21 14.78
CA ARG A 126 -15.91 -1.84 15.27
C ARG A 126 -14.77 -1.76 16.28
N ALA A 127 -14.79 -2.60 17.31
CA ALA A 127 -13.76 -2.61 18.35
C ALA A 127 -12.36 -2.94 17.80
N LEU A 128 -12.28 -3.72 16.71
CA LEU A 128 -11.03 -4.03 16.02
C LEU A 128 -10.48 -2.86 15.21
N VAL A 129 -11.34 -2.14 14.49
CA VAL A 129 -10.94 -1.10 13.52
C VAL A 129 -10.77 0.27 14.16
N GLU A 130 -11.55 0.59 15.19
CA GLU A 130 -11.56 1.91 15.84
C GLU A 130 -10.17 2.37 16.30
N PRO A 131 -9.34 1.54 16.96
CA PRO A 131 -7.97 1.93 17.32
C PRO A 131 -7.06 2.26 16.13
N TYR A 132 -7.34 1.74 14.94
CA TYR A 132 -6.61 2.10 13.71
C TYR A 132 -7.12 3.41 13.11
N ALA A 133 -8.44 3.62 13.11
CA ALA A 133 -9.05 4.86 12.64
C ALA A 133 -8.56 6.06 13.48
N GLU A 134 -8.48 5.91 14.81
CA GLU A 134 -8.00 6.95 15.74
C GLU A 134 -6.56 7.42 15.46
N ILE A 135 -5.73 6.57 14.83
CA ILE A 135 -4.34 6.91 14.51
C ILE A 135 -4.17 7.42 13.08
N GLY A 136 -5.25 7.59 12.34
CA GLY A 136 -5.24 8.11 10.98
C GLY A 136 -5.18 7.05 9.88
N VAL A 137 -5.55 5.79 10.15
CA VAL A 137 -5.81 4.83 9.07
C VAL A 137 -7.05 5.29 8.29
N THR A 138 -6.90 5.51 6.98
CA THR A 138 -7.98 6.01 6.12
C THR A 138 -8.61 4.92 5.25
N TRP A 139 -7.91 3.79 5.05
CA TRP A 139 -8.42 2.66 4.27
C TRP A 139 -8.25 1.34 5.02
N TRP A 140 -9.35 0.60 5.14
CA TRP A 140 -9.36 -0.79 5.56
C TRP A 140 -9.48 -1.71 4.34
N LEU A 141 -8.42 -2.48 4.07
CA LEU A 141 -8.38 -3.45 3.00
C LEU A 141 -8.65 -4.83 3.58
N GLU A 142 -9.87 -5.34 3.37
CA GLU A 142 -10.29 -6.64 3.91
C GLU A 142 -9.47 -7.79 3.30
N ASN A 143 -8.79 -8.55 4.14
CA ASN A 143 -8.05 -9.72 3.73
C ASN A 143 -9.00 -10.91 3.48
N VAL A 144 -9.19 -11.23 2.20
CA VAL A 144 -9.98 -12.38 1.73
C VAL A 144 -9.13 -13.49 1.11
N ASN A 145 -7.84 -13.56 1.46
CA ASN A 145 -6.96 -14.61 0.97
C ASN A 145 -7.41 -16.01 1.48
N PRO A 146 -7.18 -17.10 0.72
CA PRO A 146 -7.70 -18.42 1.07
C PRO A 146 -7.10 -19.00 2.37
N TRP A 147 -5.84 -18.68 2.68
CA TRP A 147 -5.18 -19.12 3.91
C TRP A 147 -5.85 -18.56 5.17
N ALA A 148 -6.47 -17.38 5.09
CA ALA A 148 -7.28 -16.85 6.17
C ALA A 148 -8.43 -17.81 6.50
N PHE A 149 -8.97 -18.52 5.51
CA PHE A 149 -10.09 -19.47 5.68
C PHE A 149 -9.62 -20.92 5.86
N GLY A 150 -8.36 -21.14 6.28
CA GLY A 150 -7.85 -22.47 6.64
C GLY A 150 -7.46 -23.36 5.45
N TRP A 151 -7.28 -22.79 4.26
CA TRP A 151 -6.81 -23.54 3.10
C TRP A 151 -5.34 -23.93 3.23
N ASP A 152 -5.00 -25.20 2.92
CA ASP A 152 -3.67 -25.80 3.11
C ASP A 152 -3.04 -26.33 1.79
N GLU A 153 -3.39 -25.72 0.65
CA GLU A 153 -2.95 -26.06 -0.72
C GLU A 153 -3.40 -27.42 -1.26
N ARG A 154 -3.70 -28.38 -0.38
CA ARG A 154 -4.20 -29.71 -0.72
C ARG A 154 -5.72 -29.83 -0.62
N GLY A 155 -6.33 -28.96 0.19
CA GLY A 155 -7.79 -28.88 0.34
C GLY A 155 -8.50 -28.16 -0.81
N PRO A 156 -9.84 -28.29 -0.88
CA PRO A 156 -10.65 -27.53 -1.84
C PRO A 156 -10.57 -26.03 -1.54
N TRP A 157 -10.65 -25.21 -2.59
CA TRP A 157 -10.65 -23.76 -2.46
C TRP A 157 -11.85 -23.28 -1.61
N PRO A 158 -11.66 -22.40 -0.61
CA PRO A 158 -12.73 -22.00 0.31
C PRO A 158 -13.64 -20.92 -0.30
N GLU A 159 -14.17 -21.15 -1.51
CA GLU A 159 -14.94 -20.14 -2.26
C GLU A 159 -16.16 -19.64 -1.47
N ALA A 160 -16.94 -20.56 -0.90
CA ALA A 160 -18.16 -20.20 -0.18
C ALA A 160 -17.85 -19.29 1.03
N ALA A 161 -16.78 -19.58 1.77
CA ALA A 161 -16.38 -18.78 2.93
C ALA A 161 -15.86 -17.39 2.50
N ILE A 162 -15.06 -17.32 1.43
CA ILE A 162 -14.58 -16.06 0.85
C ILE A 162 -15.77 -15.20 0.38
N ARG A 163 -16.69 -15.80 -0.38
CA ARG A 163 -17.88 -15.12 -0.91
C ARG A 163 -18.77 -14.60 0.22
N GLN A 164 -19.04 -15.43 1.23
CA GLN A 164 -19.81 -15.03 2.40
C GLN A 164 -19.18 -13.83 3.11
N ARG A 165 -17.84 -13.82 3.29
CA ARG A 165 -17.14 -12.66 3.87
C ARG A 165 -17.31 -11.42 3.00
N ILE A 166 -17.15 -11.53 1.68
CA ILE A 166 -17.34 -10.39 0.76
C ILE A 166 -18.76 -9.81 0.88
N GLU A 167 -19.78 -10.66 0.93
CA GLU A 167 -21.19 -10.27 1.01
C GLU A 167 -21.56 -9.57 2.33
N GLN A 168 -20.86 -9.88 3.43
CA GLN A 168 -21.02 -9.17 4.70
C GLN A 168 -20.53 -7.71 4.64
N GLY A 169 -19.72 -7.36 3.64
CA GLY A 169 -19.22 -6.00 3.42
C GLY A 169 -18.14 -5.57 4.43
N PRO A 170 -17.63 -4.34 4.31
CA PRO A 170 -16.60 -3.84 5.21
C PRO A 170 -17.15 -3.59 6.62
N PRO A 171 -16.27 -3.55 7.65
CA PRO A 171 -16.62 -3.03 8.97
C PRO A 171 -17.37 -1.69 8.89
N ARG A 172 -18.46 -1.55 9.64
CA ARG A 172 -19.28 -0.32 9.68
C ARG A 172 -19.00 0.46 10.96
N PHE A 173 -18.54 1.70 10.80
CA PHE A 173 -18.33 2.71 11.85
C PHE A 173 -19.50 3.68 11.91
#